data_AF-A0A7G8EYX0-F1
#
_entry.id   AF-A0A7G8EYX0-F1
#
_cell.length_a   1.000
_cell.length_b   1.000
_cell.length_c   1.000
_cell.angle_alpha   90.00
_cell.angle_beta   90.00
_cell.angle_gamma   90.00
#
_symmetry.space_group_name_H-M   'P 1'
#
loop_
_entity.id
_entity.type
_entity.pdbx_description
1 polymer ?
#
loop_
_entity_poly.entity_id
_entity_poly.type
_entity_poly.pdbx_seq_one_letter_code
_entity_poly.pdbx_strand_id
1 'polypeptide(L)' 'MNPAKQHRKLKKLQLKAQDCLSREEAQRIIKKAEKAHRKLAEGDNS' A
#
# COMPACT_ATOMS: atom_id res chain seq x y z
N MET A 1 7.20 6.71 -12.50
CA MET A 1 6.75 5.92 -11.32
C MET A 1 7.59 4.63 -11.23
N ASN A 2 7.96 4.10 -10.06
CA ASN A 2 8.70 2.82 -9.97
C ASN A 2 7.78 1.72 -9.40
N PRO A 3 7.30 0.76 -10.24
CA PRO A 3 6.39 -0.31 -9.81
C PRO A 3 6.96 -1.21 -8.73
N ALA A 4 8.23 -1.65 -8.87
CA ALA A 4 8.89 -2.51 -7.90
C ALA A 4 8.92 -1.90 -6.48
N LYS A 5 9.12 -0.58 -6.39
CA LYS A 5 9.07 0.14 -5.11
C LYS A 5 7.67 0.09 -4.47
N GLN A 6 6.59 0.13 -5.25
CA GLN A 6 5.25 0.04 -4.67
C GLN A 6 4.87 -1.38 -4.31
N HIS A 7 5.20 -2.38 -5.13
CA HIS A 7 4.96 -3.77 -4.75
C HIS A 7 5.67 -4.12 -3.44
N ARG A 8 6.93 -3.67 -3.27
CA ARG A 8 7.65 -3.80 -1.99
C ARG A 8 6.92 -3.08 -0.84
N LYS A 9 6.35 -1.91 -1.10
CA LYS A 9 5.58 -1.16 -0.10
C LYS A 9 4.28 -1.87 0.28
N LEU A 10 3.55 -2.43 -0.69
CA LEU A 10 2.34 -3.22 -0.47
C LEU A 10 2.65 -4.45 0.38
N LYS A 11 3.72 -5.20 0.08
CA LYS A 11 4.15 -6.35 0.89
C LYS A 11 4.43 -5.94 2.35
N LYS A 12 5.10 -4.81 2.56
CA LYS A 12 5.33 -4.28 3.92
C LYS A 12 4.04 -3.89 4.65
N LEU A 13 3.07 -3.32 3.94
CA LEU A 13 1.77 -2.96 4.51
C LEU A 13 0.95 -4.19 4.86
N GLN A 14 1.01 -5.24 4.05
CA GLN A 14 0.38 -6.53 4.34
C GLN A 14 0.92 -7.15 5.64
N LEU A 15 2.24 -7.16 5.83
CA LEU A 15 2.84 -7.64 7.08
C LEU A 15 2.34 -6.83 8.28
N LYS A 16 2.32 -5.48 8.17
CA LYS A 16 1.79 -4.63 9.25
C LYS A 16 0.30 -4.83 9.52
N ALA A 17 -0.47 -5.24 8.52
CA ALA A 17 -1.89 -5.51 8.69
C ALA A 17 -2.13 -6.76 9.55
N GLN A 18 -1.20 -7.72 9.56
CA GLN A 18 -1.30 -8.92 10.39
C GLN A 18 -1.19 -8.58 11.88
N ASP A 19 -0.37 -7.58 12.23
CA ASP A 19 -0.15 -7.14 13.62
C ASP A 19 -0.99 -5.92 14.02
N CYS A 20 -1.96 -5.53 13.18
CA CYS A 20 -2.73 -4.30 13.39
C CYS A 20 -3.79 -4.49 14.49
N LEU A 21 -3.68 -3.72 15.59
CA LEU A 21 -4.58 -3.83 16.75
C LEU A 21 -5.49 -2.62 16.97
N SER A 22 -5.33 -1.55 16.20
CA SER A 22 -6.12 -0.32 16.36
C SER A 22 -6.80 0.11 15.06
N ARG A 23 -7.95 0.77 15.21
CA ARG A 23 -8.72 1.33 14.09
C ARG A 23 -7.92 2.38 13.33
N GLU A 24 -7.20 3.23 14.04
CA GLU A 24 -6.39 4.30 13.48
C GLU A 24 -5.23 3.74 12.63
N GLU A 25 -4.60 2.66 13.11
CA GLU A 25 -3.56 1.98 12.35
C GLU A 25 -4.11 1.29 11.11
N ALA A 26 -5.24 0.60 11.22
CA ALA A 26 -5.92 -0.04 10.09
C ALA A 26 -6.25 0.98 8.99
N GLN A 27 -6.88 2.11 9.36
CA GLN A 27 -7.20 3.18 8.42
C GLN A 27 -5.95 3.76 7.74
N ARG A 28 -4.84 3.88 8.48
CA ARG A 28 -3.58 4.38 7.93
C ARG A 28 -2.95 3.38 6.95
N ILE A 29 -3.02 2.08 7.24
CA ILE A 29 -2.55 1.01 6.35
C ILE A 29 -3.34 1.03 5.05
N ILE A 30 -4.68 1.07 5.13
CA ILE A 30 -5.59 1.12 3.98
C ILE A 30 -5.27 2.33 3.08
N LYS A 31 -5.24 3.55 3.63
CA LYS A 31 -4.91 4.77 2.86
C LYS A 31 -3.55 4.68 2.16
N LYS A 32 -2.55 4.06 2.80
CA LYS A 32 -1.21 3.89 2.22
C LYS A 32 -1.21 2.84 1.11
N ALA A 33 -2.00 1.78 1.24
CA ALA A 33 -2.14 0.73 0.23
C ALA A 33 -2.86 1.26 -1.01
N GLU A 34 -3.98 1.95 -0.84
CA GLU A 34 -4.73 2.61 -1.92
C GLU A 34 -3.84 3.57 -2.71
N LYS A 35 -3.03 4.39 -2.02
CA LYS A 35 -2.08 5.29 -2.68
C LYS A 35 -1.04 4.53 -3.50
N ALA A 36 -0.58 3.37 -3.04
CA ALA A 36 0.37 2.55 -3.79
C ALA A 36 -0.29 1.91 -5.01
N HIS A 37 -1.52 1.39 -4.88
CA HIS A 37 -2.31 0.85 -5.99
C HIS A 37 -2.64 1.89 -7.04
N ARG A 38 -3.09 3.10 -6.63
CA ARG A 38 -3.38 4.19 -7.56
C ARG A 38 -2.15 4.53 -8.40
N LYS A 39 -1.00 4.68 -7.76
CA LYS A 39 0.22 5.01 -8.49
C LYS A 39 0.68 3.87 -9.42
N LEU A 40 0.41 2.61 -9.08
CA LEU A 40 0.65 1.47 -9.98
C LEU A 40 -0.27 1.56 -11.19
N ALA A 41 -1.56 1.81 -10.99
CA ALA A 41 -2.53 1.97 -12.07
C ALA A 41 -2.23 3.18 -12.97
N GLU A 42 -1.81 4.31 -12.40
CA GLU A 42 -1.39 5.51 -13.16
C GLU A 42 -0.11 5.26 -13.99
N GLY A 43 0.73 4.31 -13.60
CA GLY A 43 1.95 3.96 -14.32
C GLY A 43 1.81 2.79 -15.30
N ASP A 44 0.69 2.08 -15.28
CA ASP A 44 0.37 0.91 -16.12
C ASP A 44 -0.47 1.32 -17.36
N ASN A 45 -1.05 2.51 -17.35
CA ASN A 45 -1.80 3.11 -18.47
C ASN A 45 -0.89 3.93 -19.42
N SER A 46 0.35 3.51 -19.65
CA SER A 46 1.31 4.16 -20.55
C SER A 46 1.97 3.17 -21.49
#